data_AF-A0A9C9MJU0-F1
#
_entry.id   AF-A0A9C9MJU0-F1
#
_cell.length_a   1.000
_cell.length_b   1.000
_cell.length_c   1.000
_cell.angle_alpha   90.00
_cell.angle_beta   90.00
_cell.angle_gamma   90.00
#
_symmetry.space_group_name_H-M   'P 1'
#
loop_
_entity.id
_entity.type
_entity.pdbx_description
1 polymer ?
#
loop_
_entity_poly.entity_id
_entity_poly.type
_entity_poly.pdbx_seq_one_letter_code
_entity_poly.pdbx_strand_id
1 'polypeptide(L)'
;KLDDNYSKGPLLSSLISPFIFIQGMDKPVAEFYHWFSIESGYDGGNIKISVDEGSTWQLLDPRPGYSVIELSDEYHNPLGGQPAYSDHQLTWEKVTINLYDYLKYPALLFRFDFGSDEQKTDAGWYIDDFHVYDGNATKVAAQEFTPDDYALNLHIYPNPANPSAKVLINGIKINNPLRIKVYTILGELIYAESIPSLREKQYLWEWKGKNLNGSLAASGLYFIKIENGGKTKTSKLVLIR
;
A
#
# COMPACT_ATOMS: atom_id res chain seq x y z
N LYS A 1 -9.82 13.60 -17.72
CA LYS A 1 -11.04 13.74 -16.89
C LYS A 1 -11.60 12.34 -16.70
N LEU A 2 -12.37 12.10 -15.64
CA LEU A 2 -13.24 10.93 -15.54
C LEU A 2 -14.59 11.35 -16.13
N ASP A 3 -14.64 11.50 -17.45
CA ASP A 3 -15.80 12.03 -18.20
C ASP A 3 -16.49 10.98 -19.10
N ASP A 4 -16.05 9.73 -19.04
CA ASP A 4 -16.62 8.59 -19.77
C ASP A 4 -16.92 7.42 -18.82
N ASN A 5 -17.79 6.51 -19.26
CA ASN A 5 -18.09 5.27 -18.56
C ASN A 5 -16.87 4.33 -18.51
N TYR A 6 -16.87 3.41 -17.54
CA TYR A 6 -15.80 2.40 -17.46
C TYR A 6 -15.79 1.49 -18.70
N SER A 7 -14.66 0.81 -18.91
CA SER A 7 -14.49 -0.10 -20.05
C SER A 7 -15.20 -1.43 -19.82
N LYS A 8 -15.84 -1.93 -20.88
CA LYS A 8 -16.41 -3.29 -20.91
C LYS A 8 -15.32 -4.36 -21.05
N GLY A 9 -15.66 -5.57 -20.65
CA GLY A 9 -14.87 -6.79 -20.74
C GLY A 9 -14.72 -7.42 -19.37
N PRO A 10 -14.31 -8.70 -19.27
CA PRO A 10 -13.85 -9.22 -18.00
C PRO A 10 -12.57 -8.48 -17.63
N LEU A 11 -12.70 -7.35 -16.94
CA LEU A 11 -11.61 -6.44 -16.63
C LEU A 11 -11.54 -6.25 -15.13
N LEU A 12 -10.33 -6.35 -14.61
CA LEU A 12 -10.02 -6.02 -13.23
C LEU A 12 -9.14 -4.78 -13.22
N SER A 13 -9.62 -3.71 -12.61
CA SER A 13 -8.84 -2.51 -12.34
C SER A 13 -8.56 -2.43 -10.84
N SER A 14 -7.30 -2.13 -10.48
CA SER A 14 -6.88 -2.09 -9.08
C SER A 14 -6.16 -0.78 -8.74
N LEU A 15 -6.55 -0.14 -7.65
CA LEU A 15 -5.79 0.93 -7.01
C LEU A 15 -5.16 0.39 -5.73
N ILE A 16 -3.83 0.46 -5.62
CA ILE A 16 -3.09 -0.04 -4.46
C ILE A 16 -2.51 1.15 -3.69
N SER A 17 -2.74 1.19 -2.38
CA SER A 17 -2.17 2.21 -1.50
C SER A 17 -0.65 2.04 -1.36
N PRO A 18 0.08 3.09 -0.95
CA PRO A 18 1.37 2.90 -0.29
C PRO A 18 1.22 2.02 0.96
N PHE A 19 2.33 1.58 1.55
CA PHE A 19 2.26 0.89 2.84
C PHE A 19 1.76 1.83 3.92
N ILE A 20 0.85 1.31 4.74
CA ILE A 20 0.27 1.98 5.89
C ILE A 20 0.73 1.29 7.16
N PHE A 21 1.16 2.09 8.13
CA PHE A 21 1.68 1.64 9.41
C PHE A 21 0.72 2.07 10.50
N ILE A 22 0.21 1.10 11.25
CA ILE A 22 -0.75 1.32 12.35
C ILE A 22 -0.17 0.98 13.72
N GLN A 23 1.14 0.73 13.78
CA GLN A 23 1.82 0.40 15.03
C GLN A 23 1.77 1.58 16.00
N GLY A 24 1.34 1.31 17.23
CA GLY A 24 1.13 2.33 18.26
C GLY A 24 -0.23 3.03 18.22
N MET A 25 -1.13 2.66 17.30
CA MET A 25 -2.54 3.05 17.37
C MET A 25 -3.30 2.14 18.32
N ASP A 26 -4.28 2.67 19.05
CA ASP A 26 -5.13 1.91 19.97
C ASP A 26 -6.38 1.36 19.26
N LYS A 27 -6.99 2.15 18.37
CA LYS A 27 -8.20 1.78 17.63
C LYS A 27 -8.09 2.19 16.16
N PRO A 28 -7.21 1.55 15.37
CA PRO A 28 -7.00 1.93 13.98
C PRO A 28 -8.26 1.71 13.13
N VAL A 29 -8.61 2.70 12.31
CA VAL A 29 -9.75 2.71 11.40
C VAL A 29 -9.27 3.19 10.03
N ALA A 30 -9.61 2.44 8.97
CA ALA A 30 -9.55 2.95 7.60
C ALA A 30 -10.87 3.64 7.26
N GLU A 31 -10.79 4.78 6.58
CA GLU A 31 -11.95 5.56 6.16
C GLU A 31 -11.72 6.08 4.73
N PHE A 32 -12.79 6.10 3.95
CA PHE A 32 -12.84 6.77 2.65
C PHE A 32 -14.27 7.22 2.36
N TYR A 33 -14.40 8.09 1.36
CA TYR A 33 -15.67 8.41 0.76
C TYR A 33 -15.75 7.77 -0.62
N HIS A 34 -16.95 7.33 -1.00
CA HIS A 34 -17.19 6.84 -2.35
C HIS A 34 -18.48 7.34 -2.96
N TRP A 35 -18.51 7.32 -4.28
CA TRP A 35 -19.68 7.51 -5.11
C TRP A 35 -19.63 6.44 -6.18
N PHE A 36 -20.77 5.85 -6.56
CA PHE A 36 -20.76 4.87 -7.64
C PHE A 36 -22.05 4.81 -8.45
N SER A 37 -21.89 4.45 -9.73
CA SER A 37 -22.95 4.03 -10.64
C SER A 37 -22.41 2.90 -11.48
N ILE A 38 -22.89 1.68 -11.26
CA ILE A 38 -22.30 0.43 -11.72
C ILE A 38 -23.44 -0.51 -12.16
N GLU A 39 -23.20 -1.36 -13.17
CA GLU A 39 -24.20 -2.36 -13.57
C GLU A 39 -24.63 -3.24 -12.39
N SER A 40 -25.91 -3.13 -12.02
CA SER A 40 -26.50 -3.75 -10.84
C SER A 40 -26.36 -5.27 -10.85
N GLY A 41 -25.60 -5.79 -9.87
CA GLY A 41 -25.41 -7.21 -9.63
C GLY A 41 -24.40 -7.93 -10.54
N TYR A 42 -23.92 -7.28 -11.59
CA TYR A 42 -22.93 -7.87 -12.52
C TYR A 42 -21.55 -7.26 -12.32
N ASP A 43 -21.49 -5.94 -12.16
CA ASP A 43 -20.26 -5.20 -11.97
C ASP A 43 -20.13 -4.68 -10.55
N GLY A 44 -18.90 -4.48 -10.08
CA GLY A 44 -18.74 -3.96 -8.74
C GLY A 44 -17.32 -3.71 -8.29
N GLY A 45 -17.23 -3.03 -7.15
CA GLY A 45 -15.98 -2.70 -6.48
C GLY A 45 -15.90 -3.28 -5.09
N ASN A 46 -14.74 -3.80 -4.69
CA ASN A 46 -14.48 -4.19 -3.31
C ASN A 46 -13.11 -3.71 -2.81
N ILE A 47 -12.92 -3.80 -1.50
CA ILE A 47 -11.69 -3.34 -0.85
C ILE A 47 -11.04 -4.50 -0.12
N LYS A 48 -9.74 -4.68 -0.34
CA LYS A 48 -8.92 -5.76 0.19
C LYS A 48 -7.74 -5.21 0.95
N ILE A 49 -7.20 -6.03 1.85
CA ILE A 49 -5.99 -5.77 2.61
C ILE A 49 -4.95 -6.85 2.34
N SER A 50 -3.69 -6.45 2.30
CA SER A 50 -2.55 -7.38 2.34
C SER A 50 -1.68 -7.07 3.54
N VAL A 51 -1.22 -8.14 4.18
CA VAL A 51 -0.32 -8.14 5.34
C VAL A 51 1.02 -8.81 5.03
N ASP A 52 1.20 -9.25 3.78
CA ASP A 52 2.32 -10.04 3.27
C ASP A 52 2.86 -9.43 1.96
N GLU A 53 2.95 -8.10 1.96
CA GLU A 53 3.62 -7.31 0.91
C GLU A 53 2.95 -7.43 -0.47
N GLY A 54 1.65 -7.71 -0.49
CA GLY A 54 0.84 -7.86 -1.69
C GLY A 54 0.81 -9.27 -2.26
N SER A 55 1.38 -10.26 -1.56
CA SER A 55 1.40 -11.66 -2.00
C SER A 55 0.01 -12.30 -1.92
N THR A 56 -0.73 -12.04 -0.85
CA THR A 56 -2.12 -12.43 -0.68
C THR A 56 -2.98 -11.23 -0.29
N TRP A 57 -4.26 -11.31 -0.63
CA TRP A 57 -5.22 -10.24 -0.41
C TRP A 57 -6.48 -10.81 0.23
N GLN A 58 -6.85 -10.25 1.38
CA GLN A 58 -8.06 -10.61 2.11
C GLN A 58 -9.13 -9.54 1.88
N LEU A 59 -10.37 -9.97 1.59
CA LEU A 59 -11.53 -9.07 1.54
C LEU A 59 -11.77 -8.43 2.92
N LEU A 60 -11.94 -7.11 2.95
CA LEU A 60 -12.28 -6.38 4.17
C LEU A 60 -13.80 -6.35 4.37
N ASP A 61 -14.23 -6.06 5.60
CA ASP A 61 -15.64 -5.96 5.97
C ASP A 61 -16.01 -4.49 6.32
N PRO A 62 -16.48 -3.69 5.34
CA PRO A 62 -16.73 -2.26 5.53
C PRO A 62 -18.07 -1.93 6.22
N ARG A 63 -18.18 -0.69 6.71
CA ARG A 63 -19.40 -0.11 7.27
C ARG A 63 -19.64 1.30 6.67
N PRO A 64 -20.76 1.54 5.96
CA PRO A 64 -21.77 0.58 5.52
C PRO A 64 -21.20 -0.58 4.71
N GLY A 65 -21.88 -1.73 4.73
CA GLY A 65 -21.41 -2.94 4.06
C GLY A 65 -21.56 -2.87 2.54
N TYR A 66 -21.03 -3.88 1.85
CA TYR A 66 -21.24 -4.07 0.42
C TYR A 66 -22.73 -4.10 0.05
N SER A 67 -23.10 -3.50 -1.07
CA SER A 67 -24.51 -3.43 -1.52
C SER A 67 -25.01 -4.76 -2.08
N VAL A 68 -24.10 -5.63 -2.52
CA VAL A 68 -24.38 -7.02 -2.88
C VAL A 68 -23.46 -7.98 -2.11
N ILE A 69 -24.02 -9.14 -1.73
CA ILE A 69 -23.26 -10.19 -1.04
C ILE A 69 -22.40 -11.01 -2.00
N GLU A 70 -22.82 -11.13 -3.27
CA GLU A 70 -22.10 -11.82 -4.34
C GLU A 70 -22.44 -11.15 -5.67
N LEU A 71 -21.44 -10.80 -6.47
CA LEU A 71 -21.61 -10.44 -7.87
C LEU A 71 -21.92 -11.68 -8.70
N SER A 72 -22.66 -11.50 -9.79
CA SER A 72 -22.91 -12.53 -10.78
C SER A 72 -21.59 -13.02 -11.40
N ASP A 73 -21.45 -14.34 -11.54
CA ASP A 73 -20.39 -14.96 -12.35
C ASP A 73 -20.75 -15.00 -13.85
N GLU A 74 -21.98 -14.63 -14.21
CA GLU A 74 -22.38 -14.50 -15.61
C GLU A 74 -21.56 -13.41 -16.29
N TYR A 75 -21.22 -13.62 -17.57
CA TYR A 75 -20.39 -12.70 -18.37
C TYR A 75 -18.99 -12.44 -17.79
N HIS A 76 -18.53 -13.33 -16.90
CA HIS A 76 -17.14 -13.51 -16.51
C HIS A 76 -16.50 -12.33 -15.77
N ASN A 77 -17.27 -11.59 -14.96
CA ASN A 77 -16.69 -10.57 -14.10
C ASN A 77 -15.57 -11.19 -13.22
N PRO A 78 -14.34 -10.64 -13.20
CA PRO A 78 -13.24 -11.16 -12.38
C PRO A 78 -13.49 -11.14 -10.86
N LEU A 79 -14.50 -10.40 -10.39
CA LEU A 79 -14.96 -10.35 -9.01
C LEU A 79 -16.25 -11.15 -8.76
N GLY A 80 -16.72 -11.92 -9.76
CA GLY A 80 -17.86 -12.80 -9.60
C GLY A 80 -17.76 -13.70 -8.37
N GLY A 81 -18.89 -13.90 -7.70
CA GLY A 81 -18.98 -14.64 -6.43
C GLY A 81 -18.41 -13.90 -5.21
N GLN A 82 -17.92 -12.66 -5.34
CA GLN A 82 -17.43 -11.86 -4.20
C GLN A 82 -18.45 -10.78 -3.80
N PRO A 83 -18.52 -10.41 -2.51
CA PRO A 83 -19.19 -9.20 -2.08
C PRO A 83 -18.59 -7.94 -2.73
N ALA A 84 -19.45 -7.00 -3.12
CA ALA A 84 -19.04 -5.76 -3.77
C ALA A 84 -20.05 -4.63 -3.60
N TYR A 85 -19.58 -3.39 -3.79
CA TYR A 85 -20.43 -2.26 -4.14
C TYR A 85 -20.80 -2.36 -5.61
N SER A 86 -22.08 -2.53 -5.87
CA SER A 86 -22.74 -2.58 -7.18
C SER A 86 -23.99 -1.71 -7.15
N ASP A 87 -24.65 -1.51 -8.30
CA ASP A 87 -25.80 -0.62 -8.47
C ASP A 87 -25.43 0.87 -8.33
N HIS A 88 -26.18 1.67 -7.58
CA HIS A 88 -26.00 3.12 -7.57
C HIS A 88 -25.99 3.71 -6.15
N GLN A 89 -24.96 4.49 -5.85
CA GLN A 89 -24.86 5.38 -4.70
C GLN A 89 -24.48 6.77 -5.22
N LEU A 90 -25.50 7.52 -5.64
CA LEU A 90 -25.33 8.77 -6.39
C LEU A 90 -25.02 9.99 -5.50
N THR A 91 -24.76 9.77 -4.22
CA THR A 91 -24.23 10.76 -3.27
C THR A 91 -23.00 10.19 -2.59
N TRP A 92 -21.99 11.02 -2.34
CA TRP A 92 -20.81 10.61 -1.56
C TRP A 92 -21.21 10.02 -0.21
N GLU A 93 -20.84 8.77 0.01
CA GLU A 93 -21.08 8.04 1.25
C GLU A 93 -19.75 7.71 1.92
N LYS A 94 -19.71 7.85 3.24
CA LYS A 94 -18.55 7.52 4.04
C LYS A 94 -18.53 6.05 4.40
N VAL A 95 -17.40 5.39 4.17
CA VAL A 95 -17.15 4.00 4.52
C VAL A 95 -16.02 3.93 5.56
N THR A 96 -16.19 3.06 6.56
CA THR A 96 -15.21 2.80 7.62
C THR A 96 -14.92 1.32 7.76
N ILE A 97 -13.69 0.96 8.11
CA ILE A 97 -13.23 -0.42 8.32
C ILE A 97 -12.42 -0.46 9.61
N ASN A 98 -12.81 -1.33 10.54
CA ASN A 98 -12.05 -1.56 11.77
C ASN A 98 -10.78 -2.37 11.45
N LEU A 99 -9.62 -1.88 11.86
CA LEU A 99 -8.32 -2.52 11.61
C LEU A 99 -7.69 -3.15 12.85
N TYR A 100 -8.43 -3.26 13.95
CA TYR A 100 -7.89 -3.74 15.24
C TYR A 100 -7.15 -5.08 15.12
N ASP A 101 -7.69 -6.03 14.36
CA ASP A 101 -7.11 -7.37 14.18
C ASP A 101 -5.79 -7.37 13.38
N TYR A 102 -5.45 -6.24 12.77
CA TYR A 102 -4.26 -6.05 11.94
C TYR A 102 -3.10 -5.35 12.69
N LEU A 103 -3.30 -4.93 13.94
CA LEU A 103 -2.26 -4.31 14.78
C LEU A 103 -1.00 -5.17 14.94
N LYS A 104 -1.11 -6.49 14.77
CA LYS A 104 0.02 -7.43 14.85
C LYS A 104 0.95 -7.38 13.63
N TYR A 105 0.54 -6.74 12.53
CA TYR A 105 1.32 -6.67 11.30
C TYR A 105 2.12 -5.36 11.22
N PRO A 106 3.38 -5.42 10.74
CA PRO A 106 4.24 -4.24 10.72
C PRO A 106 3.79 -3.21 9.69
N ALA A 107 3.16 -3.64 8.59
CA ALA A 107 2.71 -2.79 7.51
C ALA A 107 1.51 -3.42 6.80
N LEU A 108 0.64 -2.58 6.25
CA LEU A 108 -0.57 -2.96 5.54
C LEU A 108 -0.56 -2.35 4.14
N LEU A 109 -1.12 -3.04 3.17
CA LEU A 109 -1.50 -2.47 1.88
C LEU A 109 -3.01 -2.58 1.72
N PHE A 110 -3.63 -1.57 1.14
CA PHE A 110 -5.04 -1.60 0.75
C PHE A 110 -5.13 -1.64 -0.76
N ARG A 111 -6.12 -2.37 -1.28
CA ARG A 111 -6.42 -2.42 -2.70
C ARG A 111 -7.91 -2.26 -2.93
N PHE A 112 -8.26 -1.29 -3.77
CA PHE A 112 -9.60 -1.14 -4.30
C PHE A 112 -9.63 -1.84 -5.64
N ASP A 113 -10.39 -2.94 -5.73
CA ASP A 113 -10.58 -3.71 -6.95
C ASP A 113 -11.93 -3.33 -7.55
N PHE A 114 -11.97 -3.03 -8.84
CA PHE A 114 -13.19 -2.85 -9.62
C PHE A 114 -13.20 -3.86 -10.76
N GLY A 115 -14.23 -4.70 -10.79
CA GLY A 115 -14.46 -5.70 -11.82
C GLY A 115 -15.62 -5.29 -12.71
N SER A 116 -15.42 -5.33 -14.02
CA SER A 116 -16.50 -5.28 -15.01
C SER A 116 -16.66 -6.59 -15.77
N ASP A 117 -17.85 -6.80 -16.33
CA ASP A 117 -18.23 -7.89 -17.20
C ASP A 117 -18.19 -7.47 -18.68
N GLU A 118 -18.59 -8.38 -19.57
CA GLU A 118 -18.61 -8.13 -21.02
C GLU A 118 -19.75 -7.21 -21.51
N GLN A 119 -20.68 -6.83 -20.64
CA GLN A 119 -21.91 -6.11 -20.94
C GLN A 119 -21.85 -4.66 -20.49
N LYS A 120 -22.89 -4.13 -19.83
CA LYS A 120 -23.19 -2.69 -19.82
C LYS A 120 -22.10 -1.92 -19.08
N THR A 121 -22.02 -0.62 -19.33
CA THR A 121 -21.10 0.23 -18.58
C THR A 121 -21.77 1.51 -18.14
N ASP A 122 -21.44 1.92 -16.93
CA ASP A 122 -21.89 3.15 -16.28
C ASP A 122 -20.68 4.01 -15.87
N ALA A 123 -20.89 5.06 -15.09
CA ALA A 123 -19.82 5.98 -14.69
C ALA A 123 -18.72 5.31 -13.85
N GLY A 124 -19.02 4.23 -13.13
CA GLY A 124 -18.07 3.44 -12.35
C GLY A 124 -18.01 3.81 -10.87
N TRP A 125 -16.86 3.55 -10.25
CA TRP A 125 -16.62 3.73 -8.82
C TRP A 125 -15.57 4.81 -8.57
N TYR A 126 -15.95 5.82 -7.79
CA TYR A 126 -15.14 6.98 -7.44
C TYR A 126 -14.83 6.91 -5.95
N ILE A 127 -13.55 7.09 -5.62
CA ILE A 127 -13.03 7.00 -4.25
C ILE A 127 -12.32 8.31 -3.94
N ASP A 128 -12.57 8.86 -2.75
CA ASP A 128 -11.91 10.08 -2.28
C ASP A 128 -11.59 9.97 -0.78
N ASP A 129 -10.69 10.85 -0.32
CA ASP A 129 -10.33 11.02 1.09
C ASP A 129 -9.94 9.73 1.83
N PHE A 130 -9.32 8.76 1.13
CA PHE A 130 -8.85 7.54 1.76
C PHE A 130 -7.71 7.82 2.76
N HIS A 131 -7.91 7.43 4.01
CA HIS A 131 -6.92 7.58 5.08
C HIS A 131 -7.09 6.52 6.17
N VAL A 132 -6.09 6.40 7.04
CA VAL A 132 -6.12 5.55 8.24
C VAL A 132 -5.79 6.39 9.46
N TYR A 133 -6.59 6.28 10.52
CA TYR A 133 -6.44 7.06 11.75
C TYR A 133 -6.70 6.21 13.00
N ASP A 134 -6.28 6.71 14.16
CA ASP A 134 -6.62 6.11 15.44
C ASP A 134 -7.96 6.66 15.96
N GLY A 135 -9.00 5.83 16.00
CA GLY A 135 -10.34 6.18 16.45
C GLY A 135 -10.45 6.47 17.95
N ASN A 136 -9.41 6.21 18.74
CA ASN A 136 -9.31 6.64 20.15
C ASN A 136 -8.64 8.00 20.31
N ALA A 137 -8.14 8.61 19.23
CA ALA A 137 -7.69 9.99 19.28
C ALA A 137 -8.90 10.90 19.57
N THR A 138 -9.22 11.09 20.85
CA THR A 138 -9.98 12.27 21.28
C THR A 138 -9.31 13.48 20.64
N LYS A 139 -10.12 14.42 20.12
CA LYS A 139 -9.66 15.77 19.73
C LYS A 139 -9.12 16.54 20.95
N VAL A 140 -8.15 15.99 21.67
CA VAL A 140 -7.14 16.78 22.35
C VAL A 140 -6.40 17.42 21.18
N ALA A 141 -6.41 18.77 21.15
CA ALA A 141 -5.78 19.60 20.12
C ALA A 141 -4.63 18.84 19.52
N ALA A 142 -4.73 18.52 18.21
CA ALA A 142 -3.77 17.70 17.48
C ALA A 142 -2.42 17.92 18.13
N GLN A 143 -1.99 16.97 18.95
CA GLN A 143 -0.63 17.01 19.41
C GLN A 143 0.07 16.87 18.07
N GLU A 144 0.62 17.96 17.57
CA GLU A 144 1.42 17.91 16.38
C GLU A 144 2.46 16.87 16.75
N PHE A 145 2.25 15.63 16.27
CA PHE A 145 3.32 14.65 16.22
C PHE A 145 4.36 15.41 15.45
N THR A 146 5.35 15.94 16.18
CA THR A 146 6.37 16.74 15.54
C THR A 146 6.91 15.84 14.43
N PRO A 147 7.12 16.34 13.21
CA PRO A 147 7.60 15.51 12.10
C PRO A 147 8.85 14.68 12.44
N ASP A 148 9.55 14.98 13.54
CA ASP A 148 10.68 14.25 14.10
C ASP A 148 10.34 12.92 14.82
N ASP A 149 9.06 12.64 15.16
CA ASP A 149 8.66 11.40 15.88
C ASP A 149 8.53 10.15 14.99
N TYR A 150 8.51 10.30 13.66
CA TYR A 150 8.69 9.14 12.81
C TYR A 150 10.16 8.70 12.90
N ALA A 151 10.41 7.61 13.64
CA ALA A 151 11.70 6.94 13.62
C ALA A 151 12.03 6.49 12.19
N LEU A 152 13.28 6.71 11.76
CA LEU A 152 13.75 6.23 10.46
C LEU A 152 13.63 4.71 10.42
N ASN A 153 12.78 4.19 9.54
CA ASN A 153 12.44 2.77 9.47
C ASN A 153 12.53 2.25 8.04
N LEU A 154 12.89 0.97 7.93
CA LEU A 154 13.11 0.27 6.66
C LEU A 154 12.28 -0.99 6.60
N HIS A 155 11.52 -1.13 5.52
CA HIS A 155 10.82 -2.37 5.19
C HIS A 155 11.33 -2.85 3.84
N ILE A 156 11.92 -4.05 3.82
CA ILE A 156 12.64 -4.62 2.66
C ILE A 156 11.81 -5.76 2.11
N TYR A 157 11.47 -5.70 0.82
CA TYR A 157 10.61 -6.69 0.17
C TYR A 157 10.96 -6.90 -1.32
N PRO A 158 10.89 -8.13 -1.84
CA PRO A 158 10.78 -9.37 -1.07
C PRO A 158 12.06 -9.64 -0.28
N ASN A 159 11.95 -10.33 0.86
CA ASN A 159 13.08 -10.83 1.63
C ASN A 159 12.82 -12.28 2.08
N PRO A 160 13.45 -13.30 1.46
CA PRO A 160 14.59 -13.19 0.54
C PRO A 160 14.28 -12.58 -0.83
N ALA A 161 15.22 -11.79 -1.34
CA ALA A 161 15.15 -11.13 -2.65
C ALA A 161 15.66 -12.02 -3.78
N ASN A 162 15.07 -11.91 -4.98
CA ASN A 162 15.56 -12.54 -6.21
C ASN A 162 15.11 -11.78 -7.48
N PRO A 163 16.01 -11.15 -8.26
CA PRO A 163 17.36 -10.70 -7.91
C PRO A 163 17.36 -9.28 -7.31
N SER A 164 16.20 -8.65 -7.14
CA SER A 164 16.05 -7.30 -6.60
C SER A 164 15.21 -7.26 -5.33
N ALA A 165 15.43 -6.21 -4.54
CA ALA A 165 14.64 -5.88 -3.37
C ALA A 165 14.24 -4.41 -3.44
N LYS A 166 12.98 -4.13 -3.11
CA LYS A 166 12.50 -2.80 -2.80
C LYS A 166 12.66 -2.53 -1.31
N VAL A 167 12.94 -1.29 -0.97
CA VAL A 167 13.12 -0.82 0.41
C VAL A 167 12.23 0.41 0.56
N LEU A 168 11.14 0.24 1.29
CA LEU A 168 10.36 1.38 1.73
C LEU A 168 11.08 2.02 2.93
N ILE A 169 11.42 3.29 2.76
CA ILE A 169 12.09 4.11 3.76
C ILE A 169 11.08 5.10 4.29
N ASN A 170 10.83 5.07 5.59
CA ASN A 170 9.87 5.93 6.28
C ASN A 170 10.57 6.83 7.31
N GLY A 171 9.91 7.92 7.68
CA GLY A 171 10.45 8.86 8.67
C GLY A 171 11.60 9.70 8.11
N ILE A 172 11.54 9.99 6.81
CA ILE A 172 12.52 10.84 6.13
C ILE A 172 12.33 12.28 6.61
N LYS A 173 13.39 12.85 7.16
CA LYS A 173 13.50 14.28 7.43
C LYS A 173 13.65 14.98 6.08
N ILE A 174 12.59 15.68 5.67
CA ILE A 174 12.56 16.45 4.43
C ILE A 174 13.73 17.43 4.33
N ASN A 175 14.14 17.77 3.11
CA ASN A 175 15.26 18.66 2.81
C ASN A 175 16.63 18.19 3.37
N ASN A 176 16.73 16.94 3.85
CA ASN A 176 18.00 16.30 4.16
C ASN A 176 18.32 15.24 3.10
N PRO A 177 19.60 15.03 2.77
CA PRO A 177 19.98 13.98 1.85
C PRO A 177 19.66 12.61 2.45
N LEU A 178 19.22 11.69 1.58
CA LEU A 178 19.04 10.28 1.91
C LEU A 178 20.24 9.51 1.36
N ARG A 179 21.05 8.96 2.24
CA ARG A 179 22.23 8.16 1.86
C ARG A 179 21.92 6.69 2.05
N ILE A 180 22.17 5.91 1.01
CA ILE A 180 21.89 4.48 0.95
C ILE A 180 23.18 3.74 0.70
N LYS A 181 23.45 2.72 1.52
CA LYS A 181 24.62 1.85 1.37
C LYS A 181 24.22 0.40 1.55
N VAL A 182 24.82 -0.49 0.77
CA VAL A 182 24.67 -1.95 0.92
C VAL A 182 26.03 -2.56 1.24
N TYR A 183 26.05 -3.36 2.30
CA TYR A 183 27.24 -4.05 2.79
C TYR A 183 27.08 -5.57 2.73
N THR A 184 28.20 -6.28 2.52
CA THR A 184 28.25 -7.74 2.73
C THR A 184 28.27 -8.08 4.22
N ILE A 185 28.14 -9.37 4.56
CA ILE A 185 28.29 -9.85 5.95
C ILE A 185 29.67 -9.58 6.56
N LEU A 186 30.70 -9.39 5.73
CA LEU A 186 32.05 -9.03 6.16
C LEU A 186 32.23 -7.51 6.35
N GLY A 187 31.18 -6.71 6.10
CA GLY A 187 31.23 -5.25 6.20
C GLY A 187 31.80 -4.55 4.96
N GLU A 188 31.99 -5.25 3.85
CA GLU A 188 32.46 -4.67 2.60
C GLU A 188 31.33 -3.84 1.96
N LEU A 189 31.61 -2.58 1.60
CA LEU A 189 30.67 -1.71 0.89
C LEU A 189 30.59 -2.12 -0.58
N ILE A 190 29.42 -2.58 -1.02
CA ILE A 190 29.22 -3.03 -2.40
C ILE A 190 28.28 -2.15 -3.21
N TYR A 191 27.52 -1.24 -2.59
CA TYR A 191 26.67 -0.29 -3.28
C TYR A 191 26.53 0.99 -2.45
N ALA A 192 26.51 2.15 -3.10
CA ALA A 192 26.27 3.43 -2.45
C ALA A 192 25.51 4.38 -3.38
N GLU A 193 24.52 5.08 -2.83
CA GLU A 193 23.74 6.10 -3.52
C GLU A 193 23.42 7.25 -2.55
N SER A 194 23.34 8.48 -3.05
CA SER A 194 22.96 9.65 -2.28
C SER A 194 21.91 10.45 -3.04
N ILE A 195 20.73 10.59 -2.44
CA ILE A 195 19.62 11.37 -2.99
C ILE A 195 19.65 12.75 -2.32
N PRO A 196 19.86 13.85 -3.06
CA PRO A 196 20.22 15.16 -2.48
C PRO A 196 19.19 15.77 -1.53
N SER A 197 17.90 15.65 -1.84
CA SER A 197 16.82 16.16 -0.99
C SER A 197 15.48 15.57 -1.40
N LEU A 198 14.75 15.03 -0.43
CA LEU A 198 13.38 14.55 -0.62
C LEU A 198 12.39 15.55 -0.01
N ARG A 199 11.24 15.70 -0.68
CA ARG A 199 10.10 16.50 -0.19
C ARG A 199 8.99 15.65 0.44
N GLU A 200 9.18 14.34 0.44
CA GLU A 200 8.25 13.35 0.98
C GLU A 200 8.86 12.72 2.24
N LYS A 201 7.99 12.31 3.18
CA LYS A 201 8.41 11.60 4.41
C LYS A 201 8.68 10.10 4.17
N GLN A 202 8.42 9.63 2.95
CA GLN A 202 8.61 8.25 2.52
C GLN A 202 9.39 8.23 1.20
N TYR A 203 10.12 7.15 0.96
CA TYR A 203 10.79 6.91 -0.32
C TYR A 203 10.90 5.42 -0.59
N LEU A 204 10.48 5.00 -1.78
CA LEU A 204 10.62 3.63 -2.23
C LEU A 204 11.89 3.50 -3.08
N TRP A 205 12.91 2.88 -2.51
CA TRP A 205 14.18 2.61 -3.20
C TRP A 205 14.22 1.17 -3.72
N GLU A 206 14.84 0.91 -4.87
CA GLU A 206 15.03 -0.44 -5.39
C GLU A 206 16.53 -0.76 -5.54
N TRP A 207 16.97 -1.83 -4.88
CA TRP A 207 18.26 -2.42 -5.15
C TRP A 207 18.13 -3.56 -6.16
N LYS A 208 18.72 -3.39 -7.35
CA LYS A 208 18.71 -4.40 -8.42
C LYS A 208 19.72 -5.53 -8.25
N GLY A 209 20.21 -5.75 -7.02
CA GLY A 209 21.22 -6.76 -6.72
C GLY A 209 22.54 -6.54 -7.47
N LYS A 210 22.91 -5.28 -7.74
CA LYS A 210 24.16 -4.90 -8.41
C LYS A 210 25.12 -4.22 -7.45
N ASN A 211 26.41 -4.51 -7.62
CA ASN A 211 27.48 -3.84 -6.90
C ASN A 211 27.90 -2.53 -7.62
N LEU A 212 28.88 -1.81 -7.06
CA LEU A 212 29.43 -0.56 -7.56
C LEU A 212 30.00 -0.66 -8.99
N ASN A 213 30.42 -1.85 -9.41
CA ASN A 213 30.93 -2.10 -10.77
C ASN A 213 29.80 -2.47 -11.76
N GLY A 214 28.54 -2.46 -11.32
CA GLY A 214 27.38 -2.89 -12.11
C GLY A 214 27.25 -4.41 -12.26
N SER A 215 28.19 -5.19 -11.69
CA SER A 215 28.12 -6.65 -11.64
C SER A 215 27.08 -7.11 -10.63
N LEU A 216 26.55 -8.31 -10.86
CA LEU A 216 25.58 -8.91 -9.95
C LEU A 216 26.24 -9.30 -8.62
N ALA A 217 25.58 -8.96 -7.52
CA ALA A 217 25.94 -9.46 -6.20
C ALA A 217 25.63 -10.97 -6.10
N ALA A 218 26.46 -11.72 -5.38
CA ALA A 218 26.28 -13.16 -5.16
C ALA A 218 25.08 -13.44 -4.24
N SER A 219 24.57 -14.67 -4.25
CA SER A 219 23.60 -15.11 -3.24
C SER A 219 24.26 -15.04 -1.85
N GLY A 220 23.56 -14.50 -0.86
CA GLY A 220 24.15 -14.29 0.46
C GLY A 220 23.41 -13.29 1.32
N LEU A 221 24.07 -12.92 2.42
CA LEU A 221 23.54 -11.97 3.39
C LEU A 221 24.12 -10.57 3.22
N TYR A 222 23.21 -9.58 3.16
CA TYR A 222 23.52 -8.18 2.99
C TYR A 222 22.91 -7.32 4.09
N PHE A 223 23.49 -6.15 4.32
CA PHE A 223 22.97 -5.14 5.23
C PHE A 223 22.75 -3.84 4.46
N ILE A 224 21.51 -3.37 4.44
CA ILE A 224 21.14 -2.06 3.90
C ILE A 224 21.21 -1.06 5.04
N LYS A 225 22.06 -0.05 4.90
CA LYS A 225 22.21 1.06 5.83
C LYS A 225 21.69 2.34 5.17
N ILE A 226 20.78 3.02 5.87
CA ILE A 226 20.20 4.29 5.46
C ILE A 226 20.57 5.36 6.49
N GLU A 227 20.96 6.54 6.00
CA GLU A 227 21.25 7.72 6.82
C GLU A 227 20.46 8.91 6.28
N ASN A 228 19.70 9.57 7.15
CA ASN A 228 18.94 10.78 6.81
C ASN A 228 18.69 11.62 8.07
N GLY A 229 18.89 12.95 7.99
CA GLY A 229 18.59 13.87 9.09
C GLY A 229 19.31 13.57 10.41
N GLY A 230 20.52 13.00 10.35
CA GLY A 230 21.29 12.58 11.53
C GLY A 230 20.89 11.22 12.13
N LYS A 231 19.80 10.61 11.66
CA LYS A 231 19.38 9.25 12.05
C LYS A 231 20.01 8.22 11.11
N THR A 232 20.28 7.03 11.64
CA THR A 232 20.80 5.87 10.90
C THR A 232 19.93 4.66 11.19
N LYS A 233 19.59 3.88 10.15
CA LYS A 233 18.91 2.58 10.29
C LYS A 233 19.62 1.55 9.43
N THR A 234 19.82 0.36 10.00
CA THR A 234 20.37 -0.79 9.27
C THR A 234 19.37 -1.93 9.32
N SER A 235 19.13 -2.57 8.18
CA SER A 235 18.27 -3.75 8.06
C SER A 235 18.94 -4.86 7.26
N LYS A 236 18.60 -6.09 7.62
CA LYS A 236 19.13 -7.33 7.04
C LYS A 236 18.37 -7.66 5.74
N LEU A 237 19.09 -8.01 4.68
CA LEU A 237 18.54 -8.50 3.41
C LEU A 237 19.20 -9.84 3.04
N VAL A 238 18.39 -10.85 2.76
CA VAL A 238 18.85 -12.12 2.18
C VAL A 238 18.64 -12.03 0.66
N LEU A 239 19.68 -12.27 -0.13
CA LEU A 239 19.60 -12.35 -1.59
C LEU A 239 19.76 -13.82 -1.99
N ILE A 240 18.80 -14.35 -2.73
CA ILE A 240 18.82 -15.70 -3.31
C ILE A 240 18.77 -15.53 -4.82
N ARG A 241 19.60 -16.30 -5.50
CA ARG A 241 19.69 -16.33 -6.95
C ARG A 241 19.99 -17.73 -7.43
#